data_AF-A0A518JXW8-F1
#
_entry.id   AF-A0A518JXW8-F1
#
_cell.length_a   1.000
_cell.length_b   1.000
_cell.length_c   1.000
_cell.angle_alpha   90.00
_cell.angle_beta   90.00
_cell.angle_gamma   90.00
#
_symmetry.space_group_name_H-M   'P 1'
#
loop_
_entity.id
_entity.type
_entity.pdbx_description
1 polymer ?
#
loop_
_entity_poly.entity_id
_entity_poly.type
_entity_poly.pdbx_seq_one_letter_code
_entity_poly.pdbx_strand_id
1 'polypeptide(L)'
;MRSSSCPPQAFRIWSLIGLVSVVIWNPVSAADGDVTPTVNEAMIKLGDEIARYVASEPDAKRQLSIGAFQGPSSSGAGARIVQSLRENLKSKCELVDVGAAYTVSGRFMGKKIDGQFVIVIEAEIGDALGNSVQKLRRKVVTALDEGLAFFGPSSVDLSAESATAKSDIPAVEQPEDDATVTAEKLVSSIVKPQTHLDASRKTRMNPSDNSPYGLEIVVKQADGTYRSLSVSDSDGIATVDLQSDQVYAVRLFNDSPRNVGCRLTIDGLNAFALSLDANFRGKDTIMELRPRGKFLIKGWHHTGDISHEFRISDYGDTPAAKFGVFDGVGMVTATFYEAKVPDGYYATREFATGIGDETQMKYSDGKSTFGKPVAAVSVRYVRPVHPTDLPVD
;
A
#
# COMPACT_ATOMS: atom_id res chain seq x y z
N MET A 1 -9.25 74.74 58.00
CA MET A 1 -10.42 74.21 57.25
C MET A 1 -9.91 73.34 56.09
N ARG A 2 -10.76 72.45 55.53
CA ARG A 2 -10.39 71.58 54.40
C ARG A 2 -10.88 72.17 53.07
N SER A 3 -10.08 72.03 52.02
CA SER A 3 -10.58 71.67 50.69
C SER A 3 -9.55 70.73 50.05
N SER A 4 -10.01 69.78 49.24
CA SER A 4 -9.15 68.76 48.63
C SER A 4 -9.79 68.29 47.32
N SER A 5 -9.05 68.47 46.22
CA SER A 5 -9.46 68.09 44.87
C SER A 5 -8.17 67.75 44.11
N CYS A 6 -7.72 66.49 44.14
CA CYS A 6 -8.22 65.36 43.33
C CYS A 6 -7.83 65.53 41.84
N PRO A 7 -6.96 64.66 41.29
CA PRO A 7 -6.45 64.79 39.93
C PRO A 7 -7.45 64.29 38.86
N PRO A 8 -7.35 64.77 37.61
CA PRO A 8 -8.23 64.32 36.53
C PRO A 8 -7.96 62.86 36.15
N GLN A 9 -9.03 62.05 36.08
CA GLN A 9 -8.99 60.70 35.52
C GLN A 9 -9.02 60.74 33.98
N ALA A 10 -8.54 59.67 33.35
CA ALA A 10 -8.35 59.61 31.91
C ALA A 10 -9.62 59.20 31.14
N PHE A 11 -9.81 59.79 29.96
CA PHE A 11 -10.61 59.20 28.88
C PHE A 11 -9.68 58.83 27.72
N ARG A 12 -9.23 57.56 27.67
CA ARG A 12 -8.66 56.97 26.45
C ARG A 12 -9.81 56.35 25.64
N ILE A 13 -10.24 57.06 24.60
CA ILE A 13 -11.18 56.53 23.62
C ILE A 13 -10.49 55.39 22.87
N TRP A 14 -10.96 54.16 23.06
CA TRP A 14 -10.60 53.03 22.20
C TRP A 14 -11.44 53.13 20.92
N SER A 15 -10.77 53.37 19.79
CA SER A 15 -11.41 53.34 18.48
C SER A 15 -11.84 51.91 18.14
N LEU A 16 -13.13 51.62 18.30
CA LEU A 16 -13.71 50.32 17.95
C LEU A 16 -13.84 50.18 16.42
N ILE A 17 -12.70 49.97 15.74
CA ILE A 17 -12.69 49.63 14.32
C ILE A 17 -13.22 48.21 14.17
N GLY A 18 -14.53 48.10 13.89
CA GLY A 18 -15.17 46.85 13.54
C GLY A 18 -14.61 46.31 12.23
N LEU A 19 -13.63 45.41 12.32
CA LEU A 19 -12.99 44.79 11.18
C LEU A 19 -13.98 43.77 10.58
N VAL A 20 -14.75 44.22 9.58
CA VAL A 20 -15.72 43.38 8.88
C VAL A 20 -14.96 42.35 8.05
N SER A 21 -14.81 41.15 8.60
CA SER A 21 -14.32 39.98 7.88
C SER A 21 -15.32 39.59 6.79
N VAL A 22 -15.21 40.21 5.62
CA VAL A 22 -15.91 39.77 4.41
C VAL A 22 -15.36 38.40 4.03
N VAL A 23 -16.08 37.36 4.40
CA VAL A 23 -15.80 35.99 3.94
C VAL A 23 -16.15 35.92 2.46
N ILE A 24 -15.17 36.21 1.60
CA ILE A 24 -15.29 36.04 0.16
C ILE A 24 -15.34 34.54 -0.12
N TRP A 25 -16.56 34.01 -0.21
CA TRP A 25 -16.81 32.70 -0.81
C TRP A 25 -16.44 32.79 -2.31
N ASN A 26 -15.22 32.42 -2.64
CA ASN A 26 -14.85 32.06 -4.01
C ASN A 26 -15.45 30.68 -4.30
N PRO A 27 -16.50 30.54 -5.12
CA PRO A 27 -16.89 29.23 -5.60
C PRO A 27 -15.73 28.66 -6.43
N VAL A 28 -15.23 27.49 -6.05
CA VAL A 28 -14.22 26.78 -6.84
C VAL A 28 -14.84 26.42 -8.19
N SER A 29 -14.34 27.04 -9.26
CA SER A 29 -14.85 26.83 -10.61
C SER A 29 -14.46 25.43 -11.08
N ALA A 30 -15.45 24.54 -11.21
CA ALA A 30 -15.27 23.18 -11.74
C ALA A 30 -15.08 23.24 -13.27
N ALA A 31 -13.90 23.72 -13.71
CA ALA A 31 -13.59 24.00 -15.11
C ALA A 31 -12.11 23.73 -15.48
N ASP A 32 -11.40 22.90 -14.70
CA ASP A 32 -10.19 22.22 -15.14
C ASP A 32 -10.49 20.71 -15.25
N GLY A 33 -9.76 19.99 -16.10
CA GLY A 33 -9.89 18.54 -16.21
C GLY A 33 -9.41 17.87 -14.92
N ASP A 34 -10.35 17.37 -14.11
CA ASP A 34 -10.09 16.91 -12.74
C ASP A 34 -9.30 15.58 -12.72
N VAL A 35 -7.99 15.70 -12.93
CA VAL A 35 -7.01 14.64 -12.67
C VAL A 35 -6.95 14.46 -11.16
N THR A 36 -7.80 13.56 -10.66
CA THR A 36 -7.80 13.11 -9.27
C THR A 36 -6.37 12.73 -8.89
N PRO A 37 -5.74 13.43 -7.93
CA PRO A 37 -4.31 13.30 -7.68
C PRO A 37 -3.99 11.90 -7.18
N THR A 38 -2.89 11.32 -7.65
CA THR A 38 -2.38 10.04 -7.15
C THR A 38 -2.05 10.10 -5.65
N VAL A 39 -1.93 8.94 -5.00
CA VAL A 39 -1.50 8.86 -3.58
C VAL A 39 -0.15 9.54 -3.39
N ASN A 40 0.79 9.33 -4.33
CA ASN A 40 2.11 9.97 -4.28
C ASN A 40 2.03 11.50 -4.37
N GLU A 41 1.25 12.05 -5.30
CA GLU A 41 1.01 13.50 -5.36
C GLU A 41 0.37 14.04 -4.08
N ALA A 42 -0.59 13.33 -3.50
CA ALA A 42 -1.21 13.74 -2.25
C ALA A 42 -0.18 13.79 -1.11
N MET A 43 0.77 12.85 -1.09
CA MET A 43 1.90 12.84 -0.15
C MET A 43 2.91 13.96 -0.39
N ILE A 44 3.28 14.24 -1.64
CA ILE A 44 4.13 15.40 -2.01
C ILE A 44 3.45 16.70 -1.56
N LYS A 45 2.20 16.89 -1.96
CA LYS A 45 1.36 18.06 -1.62
C LYS A 45 1.15 18.19 -0.10
N LEU A 46 1.19 17.10 0.67
CA LEU A 46 1.11 17.11 2.14
C LEU A 46 2.45 17.51 2.76
N GLY A 47 3.56 16.94 2.29
CA GLY A 47 4.91 17.35 2.68
C GLY A 47 5.16 18.84 2.42
N ASP A 48 4.67 19.38 1.31
CA ASP A 48 4.78 20.81 0.98
C ASP A 48 3.95 21.72 1.90
N GLU A 49 2.86 21.24 2.51
CA GLU A 49 2.14 21.99 3.55
C GLU A 49 2.86 21.94 4.90
N ILE A 50 3.36 20.76 5.29
CA ILE A 50 4.15 20.58 6.52
C ILE A 50 5.41 21.45 6.47
N ALA A 51 6.16 21.40 5.36
CA ALA A 51 7.37 22.20 5.17
C ALA A 51 7.09 23.72 5.21
N ARG A 52 5.99 24.19 4.57
CA ARG A 52 5.60 25.61 4.62
C ARG A 52 5.21 26.06 6.02
N TYR A 53 4.51 25.21 6.78
CA TYR A 53 4.17 25.48 8.17
C TYR A 53 5.43 25.59 9.04
N VAL A 54 6.28 24.56 9.00
CA VAL A 54 7.53 24.48 9.78
C VAL A 54 8.52 25.59 9.40
N ALA A 55 8.50 26.06 8.15
CA ALA A 55 9.33 27.19 7.69
C ALA A 55 8.73 28.58 7.98
N SER A 56 7.49 28.67 8.48
CA SER A 56 6.84 29.95 8.80
C SER A 56 7.18 30.50 10.19
N GLU A 57 7.64 29.63 11.10
CA GLU A 57 8.12 30.02 12.45
C GLU A 57 9.65 30.19 12.44
N PRO A 58 10.21 31.40 12.64
CA PRO A 58 11.64 31.64 12.51
C PRO A 58 12.50 30.88 13.53
N ASP A 59 12.03 30.80 14.78
CA ASP A 59 12.82 30.32 15.92
C ASP A 59 12.92 28.78 16.01
N ALA A 60 12.04 28.07 15.29
CA ALA A 60 11.92 26.60 15.34
C ALA A 60 13.06 25.83 14.64
N LYS A 61 14.06 26.54 14.07
CA LYS A 61 15.20 25.99 13.29
C LYS A 61 14.81 25.07 12.10
N ARG A 62 13.52 24.96 11.79
CA ARG A 62 12.92 23.97 10.88
C ARG A 62 13.15 22.51 11.30
N GLN A 63 13.30 22.26 12.61
CA GLN A 63 13.46 20.92 13.16
C GLN A 63 12.13 20.19 13.28
N LEU A 64 12.03 19.01 12.67
CA LEU A 64 10.80 18.23 12.55
C LEU A 64 11.06 16.74 12.81
N SER A 65 10.28 16.14 13.71
CA SER A 65 10.19 14.69 13.84
C SER A 65 8.95 14.16 13.10
N ILE A 66 9.00 12.91 12.64
CA ILE A 66 7.88 12.24 11.96
C ILE A 66 7.52 11.00 12.78
N GLY A 67 6.44 11.14 13.55
CA GLY A 67 5.83 10.10 14.36
C GLY A 67 4.85 9.21 13.58
N ALA A 68 4.21 8.27 14.26
CA ALA A 68 3.37 7.25 13.63
C ALA A 68 2.11 7.84 12.94
N PHE A 69 1.73 7.21 11.82
CA PHE A 69 0.41 7.36 11.21
C PHE A 69 -0.42 6.10 11.46
N GLN A 70 -1.57 6.27 12.12
CA GLN A 70 -2.43 5.18 12.60
C GLN A 70 -3.59 4.89 11.64
N GLY A 71 -4.00 3.64 11.50
CA GLY A 71 -5.11 3.25 10.63
C GLY A 71 -5.62 1.85 10.97
N PRO A 72 -6.22 1.11 10.02
CA PRO A 72 -6.55 -0.30 10.21
C PRO A 72 -5.31 -1.08 10.66
N SER A 73 -5.44 -1.92 11.70
CA SER A 73 -4.31 -2.66 12.31
C SER A 73 -3.62 -3.62 11.35
N SER A 74 -4.34 -4.05 10.32
CA SER A 74 -3.88 -4.84 9.17
C SER A 74 -2.97 -4.07 8.21
N SER A 75 -3.03 -2.74 8.21
CA SER A 75 -2.56 -1.95 7.08
C SER A 75 -1.11 -1.48 7.21
N GLY A 76 -0.31 -1.82 6.20
CA GLY A 76 1.06 -1.32 6.08
C GLY A 76 1.16 0.19 5.80
N ALA A 77 0.07 0.86 5.41
CA ALA A 77 0.08 2.24 4.93
C ALA A 77 0.58 3.27 5.96
N GLY A 78 0.49 2.99 7.26
CA GLY A 78 1.03 3.88 8.29
C GLY A 78 2.54 4.13 8.13
N ALA A 79 3.31 3.07 7.87
CA ALA A 79 4.74 3.16 7.61
C ALA A 79 5.05 3.86 6.28
N ARG A 80 4.22 3.62 5.25
CA ARG A 80 4.33 4.24 3.92
C ARG A 80 4.17 5.75 3.96
N ILE A 81 3.18 6.23 4.73
CA ILE A 81 2.94 7.66 4.93
C ILE A 81 4.15 8.29 5.66
N VAL A 82 4.63 7.67 6.73
CA VAL A 82 5.83 8.12 7.47
C VAL A 82 7.05 8.23 6.55
N GLN A 83 7.31 7.21 5.73
CA GLN A 83 8.47 7.21 4.85
C GLN A 83 8.33 8.16 3.65
N SER A 84 7.13 8.22 3.05
CA SER A 84 6.81 9.20 2.01
C SER A 84 6.97 10.63 2.52
N LEU A 85 6.65 10.90 3.79
CA LEU A 85 6.94 12.18 4.43
C LEU A 85 8.45 12.37 4.66
N ARG A 86 9.17 11.37 5.18
CA ARG A 86 10.64 11.45 5.37
C ARG A 86 11.34 11.88 4.09
N GLU A 87 11.12 11.20 2.96
CA GLU A 87 11.82 11.57 1.71
C GLU A 87 11.34 12.92 1.14
N ASN A 88 10.03 13.23 1.20
CA ASN A 88 9.51 14.52 0.71
C ASN A 88 9.90 15.73 1.56
N LEU A 89 10.38 15.54 2.80
CA LEU A 89 10.73 16.61 3.75
C LEU A 89 12.26 16.74 3.98
N LYS A 90 13.04 15.71 3.68
CA LYS A 90 14.51 15.63 3.85
C LYS A 90 15.30 16.76 3.17
N SER A 91 14.75 17.38 2.13
CA SER A 91 15.33 18.54 1.43
C SER A 91 14.77 19.90 1.86
N LYS A 92 13.86 19.92 2.84
CA LYS A 92 13.03 21.09 3.23
C LYS A 92 13.10 21.42 4.73
N CYS A 93 13.25 20.40 5.58
CA CYS A 93 13.32 20.49 7.04
C CYS A 93 14.53 19.71 7.58
N GLU A 94 15.01 20.06 8.77
CA GLU A 94 15.96 19.24 9.51
C GLU A 94 15.20 18.11 10.20
N LEU A 95 15.33 16.88 9.69
CA LEU A 95 14.63 15.72 10.24
C LEU A 95 15.42 15.14 11.43
N VAL A 96 14.82 15.15 12.62
CA VAL A 96 15.42 14.60 13.85
C VAL A 96 14.42 13.70 14.57
N ASP A 97 14.87 12.54 15.07
CA ASP A 97 13.96 11.56 15.68
C ASP A 97 13.52 11.93 17.12
N VAL A 98 14.27 12.79 17.83
CA VAL A 98 13.97 13.24 19.20
C VAL A 98 14.29 14.73 19.34
N GLY A 99 13.50 15.47 20.13
CA GLY A 99 13.79 16.86 20.49
C GLY A 99 13.48 17.92 19.43
N ALA A 100 12.76 17.55 18.36
CA ALA A 100 12.32 18.47 17.33
C ALA A 100 11.39 19.58 17.88
N ALA A 101 11.47 20.77 17.28
CA ALA A 101 10.55 21.87 17.59
C ALA A 101 9.08 21.54 17.22
N TYR A 102 8.89 20.72 16.17
CA TYR A 102 7.60 20.18 15.77
C TYR A 102 7.65 18.66 15.61
N THR A 103 6.52 18.00 15.88
CA THR A 103 6.28 16.59 15.55
C THR A 103 5.12 16.51 14.57
N VAL A 104 5.28 15.83 13.43
CA VAL A 104 4.12 15.44 12.60
C VAL A 104 3.78 13.98 12.81
N SER A 105 2.51 13.71 13.08
CA SER A 105 1.92 12.38 13.23
C SER A 105 0.56 12.37 12.53
N GLY A 106 -0.22 11.29 12.63
CA GLY A 106 -1.60 11.36 12.15
C GLY A 106 -2.34 10.05 12.07
N ARG A 107 -3.36 10.04 11.21
CA ARG A 107 -4.20 8.87 10.92
C ARG A 107 -4.60 8.78 9.46
N PHE A 108 -4.94 7.59 9.01
CA PHE A 108 -5.41 7.33 7.67
C PHE A 108 -6.56 6.30 7.67
N MET A 109 -7.42 6.38 6.65
CA MET A 109 -8.54 5.46 6.46
C MET A 109 -8.88 5.30 4.98
N GLY A 110 -9.28 4.10 4.60
CA GLY A 110 -9.86 3.81 3.28
C GLY A 110 -11.36 3.74 3.40
N LYS A 111 -12.10 4.42 2.53
CA LYS A 111 -13.56 4.38 2.53
C LYS A 111 -14.12 4.59 1.12
N LYS A 112 -15.35 4.12 0.93
CA LYS A 112 -16.13 4.39 -0.28
C LYS A 112 -16.74 5.80 -0.22
N ILE A 113 -16.75 6.51 -1.33
CA ILE A 113 -17.56 7.70 -1.59
C ILE A 113 -18.05 7.59 -3.03
N ASP A 114 -19.36 7.66 -3.27
CA ASP A 114 -19.97 7.72 -4.62
C ASP A 114 -19.43 6.65 -5.60
N GLY A 115 -19.33 5.41 -5.12
CA GLY A 115 -18.80 4.25 -5.86
C GLY A 115 -17.27 4.16 -5.91
N GLN A 116 -16.56 5.26 -5.69
CA GLN A 116 -15.10 5.35 -5.75
C GLN A 116 -14.43 4.96 -4.42
N PHE A 117 -13.22 4.40 -4.50
CA PHE A 117 -12.38 4.15 -3.34
C PHE A 117 -11.59 5.43 -3.00
N VAL A 118 -11.70 5.89 -1.75
CA VAL A 118 -11.12 7.16 -1.29
C VAL A 118 -10.24 6.92 -0.07
N ILE A 119 -8.95 7.18 -0.24
CA ILE A 119 -8.00 7.29 0.86
C ILE A 119 -8.18 8.67 1.51
N VAL A 120 -8.30 8.71 2.83
CA VAL A 120 -8.24 9.95 3.62
C VAL A 120 -7.01 9.88 4.51
N ILE A 121 -6.14 10.88 4.42
CA ILE A 121 -4.96 11.05 5.28
C ILE A 121 -5.14 12.34 6.08
N GLU A 122 -5.06 12.23 7.39
CA GLU A 122 -5.17 13.35 8.34
C GLU A 122 -3.87 13.43 9.12
N ALA A 123 -3.07 14.46 8.84
CA ALA A 123 -1.81 14.73 9.53
C ALA A 123 -2.02 15.82 10.59
N GLU A 124 -1.25 15.72 11.67
CA GLU A 124 -1.33 16.59 12.82
C GLU A 124 0.08 17.02 13.20
N ILE A 125 0.34 18.32 13.10
CA ILE A 125 1.57 18.96 13.53
C ILE A 125 1.36 19.39 14.98
N GLY A 126 2.14 18.79 15.88
CA GLY A 126 2.25 19.19 17.28
C GLY A 126 3.50 20.02 17.53
N ASP A 127 3.45 20.89 18.53
CA ASP A 127 4.65 21.57 19.07
C ASP A 127 5.52 20.62 19.93
N ALA A 128 6.64 21.12 20.46
CA ALA A 128 7.53 20.39 21.37
C ALA A 128 6.91 20.01 22.73
N LEU A 129 5.69 20.48 23.04
CA LEU A 129 4.90 20.08 24.23
C LEU A 129 3.80 19.06 23.88
N GLY A 130 3.63 18.71 22.59
CA GLY A 130 2.59 17.82 22.09
C GLY A 130 1.24 18.50 21.81
N ASN A 131 1.14 19.83 21.87
CA ASN A 131 -0.10 20.54 21.54
C ASN A 131 -0.31 20.54 20.02
N SER A 132 -1.51 20.16 19.56
CA SER A 132 -1.92 20.27 18.16
C SER A 132 -1.95 21.72 17.69
N VAL A 133 -0.95 22.15 16.92
CA VAL A 133 -0.85 23.51 16.37
C VAL A 133 -1.40 23.65 14.94
N GLN A 134 -1.36 22.57 14.15
CA GLN A 134 -1.98 22.53 12.81
C GLN A 134 -2.49 21.13 12.48
N LYS A 135 -3.69 21.03 11.89
CA LYS A 135 -4.21 19.79 11.30
C LYS A 135 -4.31 19.95 9.78
N LEU A 136 -3.87 18.95 9.03
CA LEU A 136 -3.86 18.92 7.56
C LEU A 136 -4.63 17.69 7.09
N ARG A 137 -5.36 17.81 5.98
CA ARG A 137 -6.20 16.73 5.45
C ARG A 137 -6.05 16.59 3.95
N ARG A 138 -5.79 15.37 3.49
CA ARG A 138 -5.88 14.98 2.08
C ARG A 138 -6.98 13.94 1.90
N LYS A 139 -7.70 14.07 0.80
CA LYS A 139 -8.53 13.01 0.22
C LYS A 139 -7.88 12.64 -1.11
N VAL A 140 -7.80 11.35 -1.40
CA VAL A 140 -7.26 10.81 -2.64
C VAL A 140 -8.33 9.90 -3.22
N VAL A 141 -8.94 10.30 -4.33
CA VAL A 141 -9.77 9.40 -5.14
C VAL A 141 -8.79 8.58 -5.97
N THR A 142 -8.89 7.26 -5.88
CA THR A 142 -7.85 6.33 -6.38
C THR A 142 -8.50 5.16 -7.10
N ALA A 143 -7.77 4.56 -8.05
CA ALA A 143 -8.15 3.27 -8.61
C ALA A 143 -8.17 2.18 -7.52
N LEU A 144 -8.96 1.12 -7.76
CA LEU A 144 -9.11 0.00 -6.81
C LEU A 144 -7.78 -0.70 -6.52
N ASP A 145 -6.89 -0.79 -7.52
CA ASP A 145 -5.62 -1.49 -7.41
C ASP A 145 -4.49 -0.63 -6.82
N GLU A 146 -4.50 0.70 -7.03
CA GLU A 146 -3.68 1.65 -6.24
C GLU A 146 -4.14 1.66 -4.76
N GLY A 147 -5.46 1.53 -4.52
CA GLY A 147 -6.03 1.37 -3.18
C GLY A 147 -5.58 0.09 -2.47
N LEU A 148 -5.69 -1.06 -3.14
CA LEU A 148 -5.13 -2.35 -2.70
C LEU A 148 -3.63 -2.23 -2.43
N ALA A 149 -2.88 -1.66 -3.38
CA ALA A 149 -1.44 -1.49 -3.26
C ALA A 149 -1.06 -0.66 -2.04
N PHE A 150 -1.78 0.44 -1.75
CA PHE A 150 -1.53 1.31 -0.60
C PHE A 150 -1.81 0.61 0.73
N PHE A 151 -3.01 0.06 0.94
CA PHE A 151 -3.41 -0.47 2.24
C PHE A 151 -2.65 -1.75 2.65
N GLY A 152 -2.21 -2.57 1.69
CA GLY A 152 -1.49 -3.81 1.99
C GLY A 152 -2.44 -4.99 2.26
N PRO A 153 -2.14 -5.90 3.21
CA PRO A 153 -2.54 -7.31 3.19
C PRO A 153 -4.04 -7.58 3.30
N SER A 154 -4.73 -7.36 2.18
CA SER A 154 -6.15 -7.57 2.00
C SER A 154 -6.31 -8.75 1.04
N SER A 155 -6.41 -9.95 1.60
CA SER A 155 -6.84 -11.11 0.81
C SER A 155 -8.34 -10.96 0.57
N VAL A 156 -8.75 -10.84 -0.69
CA VAL A 156 -10.12 -10.48 -1.07
C VAL A 156 -10.51 -11.09 -2.41
N ASP A 157 -11.68 -11.72 -2.46
CA ASP A 157 -12.24 -12.30 -3.68
C ASP A 157 -13.27 -11.34 -4.28
N LEU A 158 -13.04 -10.99 -5.55
CA LEU A 158 -13.86 -10.05 -6.33
C LEU A 158 -14.50 -10.76 -7.53
N SER A 159 -14.37 -12.09 -7.63
CA SER A 159 -14.56 -12.81 -8.89
C SER A 159 -16.01 -13.11 -9.24
N ALA A 160 -16.90 -13.23 -8.24
CA ALA A 160 -18.34 -13.07 -8.37
C ALA A 160 -19.04 -12.94 -7.01
N GLU A 161 -20.10 -12.16 -6.97
CA GLU A 161 -21.30 -12.49 -6.17
C GLU A 161 -22.60 -12.36 -6.99
N SER A 162 -22.48 -11.91 -8.25
CA SER A 162 -23.52 -11.75 -9.28
C SER A 162 -24.13 -13.08 -9.78
N ALA A 163 -24.16 -14.12 -8.94
CA ALA A 163 -24.52 -15.50 -9.26
C ALA A 163 -25.65 -16.10 -8.41
N THR A 164 -26.00 -15.51 -7.25
CA THR A 164 -26.96 -16.09 -6.30
C THR A 164 -28.08 -15.14 -5.88
N ALA A 165 -28.89 -14.70 -6.84
CA ALA A 165 -30.18 -14.05 -6.59
C ALA A 165 -31.28 -14.55 -7.56
N LYS A 166 -31.42 -15.88 -7.72
CA LYS A 166 -32.68 -16.47 -8.19
C LYS A 166 -33.71 -16.41 -7.05
N SER A 167 -34.28 -15.23 -6.85
CA SER A 167 -35.42 -15.00 -5.97
C SER A 167 -36.60 -14.61 -6.85
N ASP A 168 -37.74 -15.28 -6.70
CA ASP A 168 -38.94 -15.05 -7.53
C ASP A 168 -39.71 -13.78 -7.10
N ILE A 169 -39.00 -12.66 -6.98
CA ILE A 169 -39.51 -11.35 -6.61
C ILE A 169 -39.67 -10.50 -7.89
N PRO A 170 -40.84 -9.89 -8.14
CA PRO A 170 -41.04 -9.03 -9.31
C PRO A 170 -40.16 -7.77 -9.22
N ALA A 171 -39.41 -7.48 -10.29
CA ALA A 171 -38.34 -6.50 -10.28
C ALA A 171 -38.81 -5.04 -10.14
N VAL A 172 -38.56 -4.43 -8.97
CA VAL A 172 -38.61 -2.98 -8.74
C VAL A 172 -37.42 -2.51 -7.87
N GLU A 173 -36.23 -2.99 -8.19
CA GLU A 173 -34.97 -2.43 -7.67
C GLU A 173 -33.94 -2.41 -8.81
N GLN A 174 -33.18 -1.32 -8.92
CA GLN A 174 -32.12 -1.22 -9.93
C GLN A 174 -30.94 -2.10 -9.50
N PRO A 175 -30.25 -2.79 -10.43
CA PRO A 175 -29.04 -3.50 -10.08
C PRO A 175 -28.00 -2.50 -9.55
N GLU A 176 -27.53 -2.72 -8.31
CA GLU A 176 -26.36 -2.00 -7.83
C GLU A 176 -25.18 -2.28 -8.77
N ASP A 177 -24.43 -1.22 -9.11
CA ASP A 177 -23.30 -1.34 -10.02
C ASP A 177 -22.30 -2.39 -9.51
N ASP A 178 -21.84 -3.27 -10.40
CA ASP A 178 -20.80 -4.28 -10.13
C ASP A 178 -19.56 -3.66 -9.43
N ALA A 179 -19.24 -2.39 -9.73
CA ALA A 179 -18.18 -1.61 -9.06
C ALA A 179 -18.51 -1.27 -7.58
N THR A 180 -19.77 -0.98 -7.27
CA THR A 180 -20.29 -0.62 -5.94
C THR A 180 -20.07 -1.75 -4.94
N VAL A 181 -20.35 -2.99 -5.33
CA VAL A 181 -20.11 -4.20 -4.50
C VAL A 181 -18.60 -4.51 -4.42
N THR A 182 -17.88 -4.41 -5.54
CA THR A 182 -16.42 -4.65 -5.61
C THR A 182 -15.65 -3.74 -4.64
N ALA A 183 -15.99 -2.44 -4.59
CA ALA A 183 -15.35 -1.49 -3.69
C ALA A 183 -15.65 -1.76 -2.20
N GLU A 184 -16.83 -2.30 -1.86
CA GLU A 184 -17.16 -2.65 -0.48
C GLU A 184 -16.45 -3.90 0.01
N LYS A 185 -16.28 -4.91 -0.85
CA LYS A 185 -15.42 -6.08 -0.53
C LYS A 185 -13.98 -5.67 -0.28
N LEU A 186 -13.45 -4.69 -1.02
CA LEU A 186 -12.14 -4.11 -0.71
C LEU A 186 -12.14 -3.40 0.66
N VAL A 187 -13.05 -2.44 0.90
CA VAL A 187 -13.09 -1.70 2.17
C VAL A 187 -13.24 -2.65 3.37
N SER A 188 -14.09 -3.68 3.27
CA SER A 188 -14.28 -4.64 4.36
C SER A 188 -13.05 -5.52 4.58
N SER A 189 -12.40 -6.04 3.53
CA SER A 189 -11.16 -6.82 3.65
C SER A 189 -9.96 -6.01 4.18
N ILE A 190 -9.93 -4.69 3.99
CA ILE A 190 -8.94 -3.81 4.63
C ILE A 190 -9.21 -3.67 6.13
N VAL A 191 -10.47 -3.42 6.52
CA VAL A 191 -10.86 -3.18 7.92
C VAL A 191 -10.90 -4.48 8.74
N LYS A 192 -11.16 -5.61 8.09
CA LYS A 192 -11.18 -6.97 8.64
C LYS A 192 -10.58 -7.93 7.61
N PRO A 193 -9.25 -8.10 7.57
CA PRO A 193 -8.64 -9.08 6.68
C PRO A 193 -9.14 -10.48 7.06
N GLN A 194 -9.28 -11.35 6.05
CA GLN A 194 -9.55 -12.77 6.26
C GLN A 194 -8.64 -13.58 5.34
N THR A 195 -8.01 -14.60 5.92
CA THR A 195 -7.10 -15.50 5.21
C THR A 195 -7.74 -16.88 5.15
N HIS A 196 -8.00 -17.37 3.95
CA HIS A 196 -8.53 -18.72 3.74
C HIS A 196 -7.37 -19.65 3.42
N LEU A 197 -7.22 -20.75 4.17
CA LEU A 197 -6.11 -21.70 4.02
C LEU A 197 -6.58 -23.06 3.53
N ASP A 198 -5.78 -23.72 2.69
CA ASP A 198 -5.96 -25.14 2.31
C ASP A 198 -6.06 -26.01 3.59
N ALA A 199 -7.28 -26.47 3.89
CA ALA A 199 -7.59 -27.22 5.10
C ALA A 199 -6.78 -28.52 5.26
N SER A 200 -6.22 -29.06 4.18
CA SER A 200 -5.43 -30.30 4.22
C SER A 200 -4.01 -30.11 4.74
N ARG A 201 -3.38 -28.97 4.47
CA ARG A 201 -1.93 -28.77 4.69
C ARG A 201 -1.52 -27.36 5.16
N LYS A 202 -2.42 -26.37 5.09
CA LYS A 202 -2.16 -24.96 5.42
C LYS A 202 -0.93 -24.37 4.72
N THR A 203 -0.66 -24.77 3.48
CA THR A 203 0.48 -24.27 2.67
C THR A 203 0.04 -23.27 1.58
N ARG A 204 -1.20 -23.43 1.10
CA ARG A 204 -1.86 -22.53 0.15
C ARG A 204 -2.82 -21.59 0.86
N MET A 205 -2.77 -20.33 0.46
CA MET A 205 -3.68 -19.25 0.79
C MET A 205 -4.60 -18.96 -0.40
N ASN A 206 -5.88 -18.73 -0.10
CA ASN A 206 -6.93 -18.32 -1.01
C ASN A 206 -7.55 -16.99 -0.50
N PRO A 207 -8.17 -16.20 -1.38
CA PRO A 207 -8.90 -14.98 -1.01
C PRO A 207 -10.33 -15.25 -0.51
N SER A 208 -10.85 -16.46 -0.74
CA SER A 208 -12.10 -17.00 -0.19
C SER A 208 -12.01 -18.54 -0.21
N ASP A 209 -12.80 -19.25 0.61
CA ASP A 209 -12.79 -20.73 0.65
C ASP A 209 -13.11 -21.37 -0.71
N ASN A 210 -13.95 -20.70 -1.52
CA ASN A 210 -14.40 -21.18 -2.82
C ASN A 210 -13.58 -20.64 -3.99
N SER A 211 -12.53 -19.84 -3.74
CA SER A 211 -11.82 -19.17 -4.81
C SER A 211 -11.03 -20.13 -5.71
N PRO A 212 -11.10 -19.98 -7.04
CA PRO A 212 -10.21 -20.71 -7.94
C PRO A 212 -8.77 -20.19 -7.91
N TYR A 213 -8.52 -19.04 -7.27
CA TYR A 213 -7.20 -18.40 -7.21
C TYR A 213 -6.46 -18.79 -5.93
N GLY A 214 -5.14 -18.66 -5.94
CA GLY A 214 -4.35 -18.94 -4.74
C GLY A 214 -2.85 -18.71 -4.88
N LEU A 215 -2.21 -18.71 -3.72
CA LEU A 215 -0.79 -18.48 -3.50
C LEU A 215 -0.31 -19.55 -2.51
N GLU A 216 0.72 -20.33 -2.82
CA GLU A 216 1.42 -21.25 -1.88
C GLU A 216 2.89 -20.87 -1.80
N ILE A 217 3.59 -21.20 -0.74
CA ILE A 217 4.84 -20.56 -0.31
C ILE A 217 5.89 -21.70 -0.16
N VAL A 218 6.97 -21.76 -0.97
CA VAL A 218 7.79 -22.99 -1.13
C VAL A 218 9.32 -22.78 -1.17
N VAL A 219 10.10 -23.29 -0.22
CA VAL A 219 11.55 -22.99 -0.06
C VAL A 219 12.45 -23.92 -0.90
N LYS A 220 13.50 -23.38 -1.53
CA LYS A 220 14.51 -24.15 -2.27
C LYS A 220 15.34 -24.98 -1.28
N GLN A 221 15.46 -26.28 -1.53
CA GLN A 221 16.23 -27.22 -0.72
C GLN A 221 17.64 -27.40 -1.29
N ALA A 222 18.54 -28.01 -0.53
CA ALA A 222 19.95 -28.22 -0.94
C ALA A 222 20.11 -29.15 -2.17
N ASP A 223 19.08 -29.93 -2.52
CA ASP A 223 19.02 -30.75 -3.75
C ASP A 223 18.44 -30.00 -4.96
N GLY A 224 18.12 -28.71 -4.82
CA GLY A 224 17.50 -27.87 -5.84
C GLY A 224 15.97 -28.05 -5.98
N THR A 225 15.33 -28.91 -5.19
CA THR A 225 13.87 -29.05 -5.16
C THR A 225 13.20 -27.92 -4.35
N TYR A 226 11.88 -27.78 -4.46
CA TYR A 226 11.11 -26.74 -3.77
C TYR A 226 10.03 -27.33 -2.86
N ARG A 227 10.16 -27.15 -1.54
CA ARG A 227 9.27 -27.71 -0.51
C ARG A 227 8.32 -26.65 0.04
N SER A 228 7.02 -26.94 0.07
CA SER A 228 6.02 -26.02 0.65
C SER A 228 6.24 -25.78 2.14
N LEU A 229 6.20 -24.52 2.54
CA LEU A 229 6.19 -24.03 3.92
C LEU A 229 4.74 -23.93 4.43
N SER A 230 4.54 -24.12 5.72
CA SER A 230 3.26 -23.87 6.38
C SER A 230 3.02 -22.37 6.56
N VAL A 231 1.76 -21.98 6.48
CA VAL A 231 1.24 -20.63 6.71
C VAL A 231 0.54 -20.61 8.07
N SER A 232 0.86 -19.60 8.88
CA SER A 232 0.07 -19.23 10.06
C SER A 232 -0.95 -18.14 9.69
N ASP A 233 -2.05 -18.09 10.42
CA ASP A 233 -2.98 -16.97 10.40
C ASP A 233 -2.84 -16.24 11.74
N SER A 234 -2.56 -14.94 11.70
CA SER A 234 -2.65 -14.04 12.84
C SER A 234 -3.60 -12.92 12.48
N ASP A 235 -4.70 -12.82 13.22
CA ASP A 235 -5.68 -11.72 13.10
C ASP A 235 -6.27 -11.56 11.68
N GLY A 236 -6.36 -12.66 10.92
CA GLY A 236 -6.86 -12.70 9.54
C GLY A 236 -5.77 -12.53 8.49
N ILE A 237 -4.50 -12.42 8.88
CA ILE A 237 -3.35 -12.14 8.02
C ILE A 237 -2.46 -13.38 7.90
N ALA A 238 -2.40 -13.92 6.68
CA ALA A 238 -1.46 -14.95 6.28
C ALA A 238 -0.02 -14.52 6.60
N THR A 239 0.67 -15.32 7.41
CA THR A 239 2.05 -15.11 7.83
C THR A 239 2.88 -16.37 7.55
N VAL A 240 4.12 -16.17 7.08
CA VAL A 240 5.07 -17.26 6.77
C VAL A 240 6.43 -16.97 7.36
N ASP A 241 7.08 -18.01 7.88
CA ASP A 241 8.39 -17.90 8.54
C ASP A 241 9.52 -18.15 7.53
N LEU A 242 10.21 -17.09 7.11
CA LEU A 242 11.37 -17.14 6.24
C LEU A 242 12.63 -16.77 7.02
N GLN A 243 13.68 -17.58 6.85
CA GLN A 243 14.98 -17.38 7.50
C GLN A 243 15.97 -16.67 6.58
N SER A 244 17.05 -16.11 7.15
CA SER A 244 18.09 -15.43 6.36
C SER A 244 18.65 -16.36 5.28
N ASP A 245 19.03 -15.76 4.14
CA ASP A 245 19.69 -16.42 3.02
C ASP A 245 18.89 -17.57 2.35
N GLN A 246 17.67 -17.85 2.82
CA GLN A 246 16.79 -18.81 2.17
C GLN A 246 16.43 -18.34 0.77
N VAL A 247 16.79 -19.15 -0.22
CA VAL A 247 16.26 -19.06 -1.58
C VAL A 247 14.94 -19.81 -1.67
N TYR A 248 13.98 -19.32 -2.45
CA TYR A 248 12.64 -19.91 -2.48
C TYR A 248 11.85 -19.66 -3.77
N ALA A 249 10.64 -20.22 -3.74
CA ALA A 249 9.57 -20.46 -4.71
C ALA A 249 8.20 -20.04 -4.13
N VAL A 250 7.14 -19.94 -4.94
CA VAL A 250 5.72 -19.87 -4.52
C VAL A 250 4.96 -20.73 -5.53
N ARG A 251 3.69 -21.02 -5.30
CA ARG A 251 2.83 -21.63 -6.32
C ARG A 251 1.67 -20.71 -6.58
N LEU A 252 1.63 -20.14 -7.77
CA LEU A 252 0.41 -19.56 -8.29
C LEU A 252 -0.57 -20.67 -8.64
N PHE A 253 -1.83 -20.46 -8.31
CA PHE A 253 -2.94 -21.30 -8.74
C PHE A 253 -3.92 -20.47 -9.54
N ASN A 254 -4.27 -20.98 -10.72
CA ASN A 254 -5.49 -20.61 -11.42
C ASN A 254 -6.25 -21.91 -11.67
N ASP A 255 -7.09 -22.34 -10.72
CA ASP A 255 -7.95 -23.51 -10.88
C ASP A 255 -9.19 -23.21 -11.74
N SER A 256 -9.36 -21.96 -12.18
CA SER A 256 -10.49 -21.54 -13.00
C SER A 256 -10.44 -22.15 -14.42
N PRO A 257 -11.56 -22.17 -15.16
CA PRO A 257 -11.60 -22.62 -16.55
C PRO A 257 -11.15 -21.56 -17.57
N ARG A 258 -10.62 -20.40 -17.15
CA ARG A 258 -10.23 -19.27 -18.02
C ARG A 258 -8.75 -18.89 -17.85
N ASN A 259 -8.18 -18.20 -18.84
CA ASN A 259 -6.96 -17.42 -18.62
C ASN A 259 -7.25 -16.31 -17.60
N VAL A 260 -6.28 -15.96 -16.77
CA VAL A 260 -6.32 -14.73 -15.94
C VAL A 260 -4.98 -14.01 -16.00
N GLY A 261 -5.00 -12.69 -15.91
CA GLY A 261 -3.81 -11.91 -15.63
C GLY A 261 -3.40 -12.04 -14.17
N CYS A 262 -2.11 -11.90 -13.87
CA CYS A 262 -1.62 -11.87 -12.51
C CYS A 262 -0.42 -10.93 -12.33
N ARG A 263 -0.61 -9.89 -11.52
CA ARG A 263 0.45 -8.99 -11.05
C ARG A 263 1.11 -9.63 -9.82
N LEU A 264 2.42 -9.86 -9.86
CA LEU A 264 3.23 -10.27 -8.71
C LEU A 264 3.99 -9.05 -8.20
N THR A 265 3.72 -8.64 -6.96
CA THR A 265 4.51 -7.61 -6.27
C THR A 265 5.13 -8.15 -4.99
N ILE A 266 6.41 -7.86 -4.83
CA ILE A 266 7.30 -8.23 -3.73
C ILE A 266 7.91 -7.00 -3.14
N ASP A 267 7.77 -6.83 -1.83
CA ASP A 267 8.32 -5.67 -1.14
C ASP A 267 7.91 -4.35 -1.82
N GLY A 268 6.70 -4.34 -2.40
CA GLY A 268 6.14 -3.29 -3.25
C GLY A 268 6.48 -3.37 -4.75
N LEU A 269 7.61 -3.95 -5.13
CA LEU A 269 8.11 -4.01 -6.51
C LEU A 269 7.46 -5.12 -7.34
N ASN A 270 7.08 -4.81 -8.58
CA ASN A 270 6.65 -5.82 -9.55
C ASN A 270 7.82 -6.77 -9.90
N ALA A 271 7.57 -8.07 -10.06
CA ALA A 271 8.62 -9.08 -10.35
C ALA A 271 9.47 -8.83 -11.61
N PHE A 272 9.01 -7.94 -12.50
CA PHE A 272 9.73 -7.51 -13.70
C PHE A 272 10.53 -6.21 -13.52
N ALA A 273 10.58 -5.65 -12.30
CA ALA A 273 11.32 -4.41 -12.00
C ALA A 273 12.82 -4.47 -12.35
N LEU A 274 13.43 -5.66 -12.29
CA LEU A 274 14.84 -5.89 -12.64
C LEU A 274 15.08 -6.28 -14.10
N SER A 275 14.05 -6.24 -14.95
CA SER A 275 14.15 -6.61 -16.36
C SER A 275 15.17 -5.73 -17.09
N LEU A 276 16.03 -6.36 -17.91
CA LEU A 276 16.81 -5.65 -18.91
C LEU A 276 15.99 -5.38 -20.19
N ASP A 277 14.97 -6.20 -20.46
CA ASP A 277 14.05 -5.96 -21.57
C ASP A 277 13.14 -4.74 -21.29
N ALA A 278 13.23 -3.76 -22.19
CA ALA A 278 12.42 -2.54 -22.21
C ALA A 278 10.92 -2.79 -22.48
N ASN A 279 10.51 -4.00 -22.86
CA ASN A 279 9.12 -4.41 -22.88
C ASN A 279 8.51 -4.45 -21.46
N PHE A 280 9.30 -4.80 -20.44
CA PHE A 280 8.82 -4.97 -19.06
C PHE A 280 9.47 -4.00 -18.05
N ARG A 281 10.71 -3.53 -18.32
CA ARG A 281 11.50 -2.70 -17.39
C ARG A 281 10.76 -1.42 -17.00
N GLY A 282 10.58 -1.23 -15.69
CA GLY A 282 9.90 -0.04 -15.14
C GLY A 282 8.40 0.02 -15.44
N LYS A 283 7.80 -1.06 -15.96
CA LYS A 283 6.36 -1.15 -16.22
C LYS A 283 5.71 -2.13 -15.26
N ASP A 284 4.46 -1.85 -14.93
CA ASP A 284 3.64 -2.78 -14.18
C ASP A 284 3.19 -3.96 -15.06
N THR A 285 4.04 -5.00 -15.08
CA THR A 285 3.87 -6.17 -15.94
C THR A 285 2.90 -7.18 -15.30
N ILE A 286 1.97 -7.69 -16.10
CA ILE A 286 0.94 -8.67 -15.68
C ILE A 286 1.15 -9.95 -16.49
N MET A 287 1.23 -11.09 -15.79
CA MET A 287 1.51 -12.42 -16.36
C MET A 287 0.23 -13.17 -16.68
N GLU A 288 0.16 -13.98 -17.74
CA GLU A 288 -1.02 -14.81 -18.01
C GLU A 288 -0.91 -16.20 -17.33
N LEU A 289 -1.95 -16.58 -16.62
CA LEU A 289 -2.08 -17.89 -16.00
C LEU A 289 -3.11 -18.72 -16.77
N ARG A 290 -2.64 -19.78 -17.43
CA ARG A 290 -3.47 -20.79 -18.10
C ARG A 290 -4.52 -21.42 -17.15
N PRO A 291 -5.72 -21.76 -17.63
CA PRO A 291 -6.72 -22.52 -16.87
C PRO A 291 -6.16 -23.76 -16.17
N ARG A 292 -6.70 -24.06 -14.99
CA ARG A 292 -6.38 -25.24 -14.17
C ARG A 292 -4.86 -25.44 -13.92
N GLY A 293 -4.12 -24.34 -13.88
CA GLY A 293 -2.65 -24.31 -13.90
C GLY A 293 -2.02 -24.05 -12.53
N LYS A 294 -0.79 -24.58 -12.37
CA LYS A 294 0.07 -24.42 -11.19
C LYS A 294 1.46 -23.96 -11.63
N PHE A 295 2.03 -22.99 -10.91
CA PHE A 295 2.96 -22.03 -11.51
C PHE A 295 4.09 -21.58 -10.54
N LEU A 296 5.37 -21.86 -10.88
CA LEU A 296 6.60 -21.54 -10.08
C LEU A 296 7.62 -20.60 -10.82
N ILE A 297 7.78 -19.31 -10.47
CA ILE A 297 8.94 -18.46 -10.89
C ILE A 297 10.01 -18.75 -9.85
N LYS A 298 11.27 -18.77 -10.24
CA LYS A 298 12.40 -18.98 -9.33
C LYS A 298 13.12 -17.68 -8.95
N GLY A 299 12.82 -16.55 -9.61
CA GLY A 299 13.63 -15.34 -9.52
C GLY A 299 13.14 -14.14 -10.36
N TRP A 300 13.64 -12.93 -10.10
CA TRP A 300 13.27 -11.68 -10.78
C TRP A 300 13.52 -11.82 -12.27
N HIS A 301 12.54 -11.46 -13.10
CA HIS A 301 12.74 -11.48 -14.55
C HIS A 301 13.91 -10.55 -14.90
N HIS A 302 14.98 -11.13 -15.46
CA HIS A 302 16.14 -10.38 -15.93
C HIS A 302 16.12 -10.30 -17.46
N THR A 303 15.96 -11.44 -18.13
CA THR A 303 15.72 -11.57 -19.57
C THR A 303 14.73 -12.71 -19.83
N GLY A 304 14.23 -12.86 -21.07
CA GLY A 304 13.19 -13.83 -21.40
C GLY A 304 13.52 -15.31 -21.12
N ASP A 305 14.79 -15.67 -20.87
CA ASP A 305 15.23 -17.02 -20.47
C ASP A 305 15.90 -17.08 -19.07
N ILE A 306 16.13 -15.93 -18.41
CA ILE A 306 16.93 -15.82 -17.19
C ILE A 306 16.18 -15.04 -16.11
N SER A 307 16.08 -15.66 -14.94
CA SER A 307 15.68 -15.04 -13.69
C SER A 307 16.85 -14.95 -12.71
N HIS A 308 16.86 -13.97 -11.81
CA HIS A 308 17.77 -13.94 -10.64
C HIS A 308 17.08 -14.47 -9.39
N GLU A 309 17.64 -15.51 -8.77
CA GLU A 309 16.96 -16.27 -7.73
C GLU A 309 16.46 -15.43 -6.56
N PHE A 310 15.39 -15.92 -5.98
CA PHE A 310 14.60 -15.20 -5.02
C PHE A 310 15.08 -15.55 -3.60
N ARG A 311 15.86 -14.67 -2.94
CA ARG A 311 16.57 -14.92 -1.65
C ARG A 311 16.21 -13.92 -0.54
N ILE A 312 16.09 -14.33 0.74
CA ILE A 312 16.08 -13.36 1.87
C ILE A 312 17.45 -12.68 1.98
N SER A 313 17.46 -11.36 2.20
CA SER A 313 18.66 -10.60 2.60
C SER A 313 18.31 -9.44 3.52
N ASP A 314 19.33 -8.79 4.08
CA ASP A 314 19.18 -7.47 4.71
C ASP A 314 18.55 -6.46 3.75
N TYR A 315 17.77 -5.53 4.32
CA TYR A 315 16.97 -4.58 3.54
C TYR A 315 17.84 -3.71 2.62
N GLY A 316 19.00 -3.24 3.09
CA GLY A 316 19.89 -2.35 2.31
C GLY A 316 20.37 -2.95 0.98
N ASP A 317 20.46 -4.27 0.89
CA ASP A 317 20.87 -4.99 -0.32
C ASP A 317 19.71 -5.36 -1.25
N THR A 318 18.46 -5.20 -0.80
CA THR A 318 17.28 -5.53 -1.62
C THR A 318 17.12 -4.61 -2.83
N PRO A 319 16.50 -5.09 -3.91
CA PRO A 319 15.88 -4.25 -4.93
C PRO A 319 15.00 -3.15 -4.33
N ALA A 320 14.20 -3.47 -3.31
CA ALA A 320 13.29 -2.52 -2.68
C ALA A 320 14.04 -1.27 -2.18
N ALA A 321 15.12 -1.42 -1.41
CA ALA A 321 15.98 -0.30 -1.00
C ALA A 321 16.62 0.43 -2.19
N LYS A 322 17.10 -0.30 -3.21
CA LYS A 322 17.74 0.28 -4.41
C LYS A 322 16.80 1.11 -5.28
N PHE A 323 15.50 0.81 -5.25
CA PHE A 323 14.45 1.59 -5.91
C PHE A 323 13.77 2.63 -4.99
N GLY A 324 14.21 2.74 -3.72
CA GLY A 324 13.57 3.62 -2.74
C GLY A 324 12.17 3.17 -2.32
N VAL A 325 11.83 1.89 -2.52
CA VAL A 325 10.56 1.29 -2.13
C VAL A 325 10.68 0.68 -0.75
N PHE A 326 10.09 1.36 0.22
CA PHE A 326 9.90 0.87 1.59
C PHE A 326 8.47 0.29 1.79
N ASP A 327 7.67 0.37 0.73
CA ASP A 327 6.24 0.28 0.70
C ASP A 327 5.77 -1.16 0.46
N GLY A 328 5.36 -1.84 1.53
CA GLY A 328 5.01 -3.27 1.45
C GLY A 328 6.21 -4.20 1.59
N VAL A 329 7.38 -3.70 2.00
CA VAL A 329 8.50 -4.54 2.46
C VAL A 329 8.01 -5.49 3.56
N GLY A 330 8.30 -6.78 3.42
CA GLY A 330 7.70 -7.84 4.26
C GLY A 330 6.50 -8.54 3.61
N MET A 331 6.16 -8.27 2.34
CA MET A 331 4.95 -8.78 1.68
C MET A 331 5.21 -9.46 0.33
N VAL A 332 4.46 -10.55 0.09
CA VAL A 332 4.18 -11.14 -1.22
C VAL A 332 2.72 -10.87 -1.55
N THR A 333 2.40 -10.22 -2.67
CA THR A 333 1.00 -9.97 -3.10
C THR A 333 0.73 -10.45 -4.52
N ALA A 334 -0.36 -11.20 -4.67
CA ALA A 334 -0.92 -11.66 -5.93
C ALA A 334 -2.24 -10.94 -6.25
N THR A 335 -2.25 -10.07 -7.24
CA THR A 335 -3.50 -9.53 -7.78
C THR A 335 -3.82 -10.24 -9.09
N PHE A 336 -5.00 -10.85 -9.17
CA PHE A 336 -5.52 -11.58 -10.33
C PHE A 336 -6.48 -10.68 -11.10
N TYR A 337 -6.49 -10.79 -12.43
CA TYR A 337 -7.27 -9.95 -13.35
C TYR A 337 -8.02 -10.82 -14.36
N GLU A 338 -9.22 -10.39 -14.77
CA GLU A 338 -9.90 -11.04 -15.90
C GLU A 338 -9.04 -10.91 -17.18
N ALA A 339 -8.77 -12.01 -17.89
CA ALA A 339 -8.11 -11.95 -19.19
C ALA A 339 -9.11 -11.78 -20.33
N LYS A 340 -8.86 -10.82 -21.22
CA LYS A 340 -9.58 -10.60 -22.47
C LYS A 340 -8.73 -11.17 -23.61
N VAL A 341 -9.21 -12.29 -24.15
CA VAL A 341 -8.53 -13.22 -25.08
C VAL A 341 -8.43 -12.63 -26.49
N PRO A 342 -7.39 -12.92 -27.31
CA PRO A 342 -6.11 -13.62 -27.07
C PRO A 342 -4.90 -12.63 -27.06
N ASP A 343 -3.63 -12.98 -26.76
CA ASP A 343 -2.93 -14.22 -26.37
C ASP A 343 -1.66 -13.84 -25.56
N GLY A 344 -1.26 -14.58 -24.53
CA GLY A 344 0.13 -14.48 -24.03
C GLY A 344 0.53 -14.81 -22.58
N TYR A 345 1.16 -15.98 -22.43
CA TYR A 345 2.39 -16.28 -21.65
C TYR A 345 2.40 -16.54 -20.15
N TYR A 346 3.04 -17.67 -19.84
CA TYR A 346 3.00 -18.36 -18.55
C TYR A 346 4.21 -18.03 -17.68
N ALA A 347 4.02 -17.02 -16.83
CA ALA A 347 4.85 -16.79 -15.67
C ALA A 347 4.02 -17.00 -14.38
N THR A 348 4.63 -16.77 -13.22
CA THR A 348 4.45 -17.68 -12.09
C THR A 348 4.79 -16.98 -10.72
N ARG A 349 5.24 -17.64 -9.62
CA ARG A 349 5.79 -17.03 -8.34
C ARG A 349 6.76 -18.01 -7.61
N GLU A 350 7.69 -17.77 -6.67
CA GLU A 350 8.30 -16.62 -5.97
C GLU A 350 7.70 -16.04 -4.61
N PHE A 351 8.35 -16.23 -3.40
CA PHE A 351 8.17 -15.43 -2.11
C PHE A 351 8.78 -13.99 -2.20
N ALA A 352 9.67 -13.45 -1.32
CA ALA A 352 10.01 -12.01 -1.24
C ALA A 352 11.46 -11.64 -0.78
N THR A 353 12.11 -10.63 -1.38
CA THR A 353 13.32 -10.92 -2.17
C THR A 353 14.47 -9.88 -2.30
N GLY A 354 15.71 -10.38 -2.16
CA GLY A 354 16.96 -9.91 -2.77
C GLY A 354 17.54 -10.84 -3.86
N ILE A 355 18.47 -10.33 -4.69
CA ILE A 355 19.04 -11.01 -5.88
C ILE A 355 19.95 -12.20 -5.48
N GLY A 356 19.54 -13.41 -5.87
CA GLY A 356 20.33 -14.64 -5.86
C GLY A 356 20.89 -15.04 -7.23
N ASP A 357 21.36 -16.28 -7.33
CA ASP A 357 22.02 -16.85 -8.51
C ASP A 357 21.15 -16.81 -9.79
N GLU A 358 21.77 -16.88 -10.97
CA GLU A 358 21.01 -17.03 -12.22
C GLU A 358 20.31 -18.39 -12.29
N THR A 359 19.04 -18.38 -12.69
CA THR A 359 18.22 -19.59 -12.79
C THR A 359 17.40 -19.57 -14.08
N GLN A 360 17.40 -20.70 -14.80
CA GLN A 360 16.71 -20.78 -16.07
C GLN A 360 15.20 -20.74 -15.88
N MET A 361 14.57 -19.76 -16.54
CA MET A 361 13.12 -19.65 -16.62
C MET A 361 12.71 -19.01 -17.95
N LYS A 362 11.91 -19.75 -18.71
CA LYS A 362 11.36 -19.29 -19.99
C LYS A 362 10.10 -18.48 -19.78
N TYR A 363 10.20 -17.18 -20.06
CA TYR A 363 9.08 -16.29 -20.35
C TYR A 363 8.90 -16.23 -21.88
N SER A 364 7.97 -15.43 -22.40
CA SER A 364 7.95 -14.92 -23.79
C SER A 364 6.89 -13.83 -23.95
N ASP A 365 6.84 -13.17 -25.12
CA ASP A 365 6.27 -11.81 -25.25
C ASP A 365 4.88 -11.81 -25.91
N GLY A 366 3.87 -11.34 -25.18
CA GLY A 366 2.45 -11.44 -25.58
C GLY A 366 1.66 -10.14 -25.59
N LYS A 367 0.37 -10.29 -25.95
CA LYS A 367 -0.57 -9.18 -26.17
C LYS A 367 -1.93 -9.42 -25.49
N SER A 368 -1.99 -10.28 -24.47
CA SER A 368 -3.17 -10.38 -23.60
C SER A 368 -3.50 -9.03 -22.98
N THR A 369 -4.78 -8.68 -22.98
CA THR A 369 -5.28 -7.48 -22.30
C THR A 369 -6.07 -7.90 -21.07
N PHE A 370 -5.93 -7.13 -19.99
CA PHE A 370 -6.48 -7.48 -18.69
C PHE A 370 -7.59 -6.50 -18.27
N GLY A 371 -8.63 -7.03 -17.63
CA GLY A 371 -9.81 -6.31 -17.17
C GLY A 371 -9.67 -5.82 -15.72
N LYS A 372 -10.79 -5.82 -14.99
CA LYS A 372 -10.79 -5.50 -13.56
C LYS A 372 -10.06 -6.58 -12.74
N PRO A 373 -9.49 -6.24 -11.57
CA PRO A 373 -9.08 -7.22 -10.58
C PRO A 373 -10.24 -8.16 -10.24
N VAL A 374 -9.98 -9.47 -10.18
CA VAL A 374 -10.93 -10.52 -9.78
C VAL A 374 -10.57 -11.16 -8.45
N ALA A 375 -9.34 -11.00 -7.96
CA ALA A 375 -8.96 -11.34 -6.58
C ALA A 375 -7.64 -10.66 -6.21
N ALA A 376 -7.38 -10.52 -4.91
CA ALA A 376 -6.04 -10.33 -4.38
C ALA A 376 -5.75 -11.34 -3.27
N VAL A 377 -4.54 -11.91 -3.22
CA VAL A 377 -4.04 -12.77 -2.13
C VAL A 377 -2.73 -12.18 -1.65
N SER A 378 -2.63 -11.89 -0.36
CA SER A 378 -1.40 -11.34 0.23
C SER A 378 -0.92 -12.21 1.38
N VAL A 379 0.40 -12.34 1.52
CA VAL A 379 1.04 -13.04 2.63
C VAL A 379 2.25 -12.26 3.12
N ARG A 380 2.31 -12.06 4.44
CA ARG A 380 3.41 -11.40 5.12
C ARG A 380 4.49 -12.44 5.43
N TYR A 381 5.75 -12.15 5.16
CA TYR A 381 6.84 -12.97 5.68
C TYR A 381 7.45 -12.33 6.93
N VAL A 382 7.80 -13.16 7.89
CA VAL A 382 8.62 -12.73 9.04
C VAL A 382 10.01 -12.39 8.49
N ARG A 383 10.50 -11.18 8.77
CA ARG A 383 11.90 -10.85 8.53
C ARG A 383 12.70 -11.31 9.75
N PRO A 384 13.82 -12.05 9.58
CA PRO A 384 14.76 -12.27 10.65
C PRO A 384 15.17 -10.92 11.25
N VAL A 385 15.05 -10.78 12.56
CA VAL A 385 15.70 -9.69 13.27
C VAL A 385 17.09 -10.20 13.58
N HIS A 386 18.12 -9.68 12.91
CA HIS A 386 19.49 -9.91 13.37
C HIS A 386 19.56 -9.54 14.86
N PRO A 387 20.12 -10.39 15.73
CA PRO A 387 20.39 -10.00 17.10
C PRO A 387 21.33 -8.79 17.03
N THR A 388 20.80 -7.59 17.26
CA THR A 388 21.62 -6.41 17.52
C THR A 388 22.54 -6.78 18.66
N ASP A 389 23.83 -6.45 18.56
CA ASP A 389 24.79 -6.68 19.63
C ASP A 389 24.31 -5.95 20.89
N LEU A 390 23.61 -6.69 21.76
CA LEU A 390 23.32 -6.24 23.11
C LEU A 390 24.69 -6.04 23.79
N PRO A 391 24.93 -4.89 24.44
CA PRO A 391 26.16 -4.71 25.18
C PRO A 391 26.29 -5.86 26.18
N VAL A 392 27.40 -6.58 26.11
CA VAL A 392 27.69 -7.68 27.02
C VAL A 392 28.19 -7.05 28.32
N ASP A 393 27.31 -7.00 29.31
CA ASP A 393 27.59 -6.53 30.68
C ASP A 393 28.68 -7.38 31.39
#